data_AF-A0A1F4YMZ2-F1
#
_entry.id   AF-A0A1F4YMZ2-F1
#
_cell.length_a   1.000
_cell.length_b   1.000
_cell.length_c   1.000
_cell.angle_alpha   90.00
_cell.angle_beta   90.00
_cell.angle_gamma   90.00
#
_symmetry.space_group_name_H-M   'P 1'
#
loop_
_entity.id
_entity.type
_entity.pdbx_description
1 polymer ?
#
loop_
_entity_poly.entity_id
_entity_poly.type
_entity_poly.pdbx_seq_one_letter_code
_entity_poly.pdbx_strand_id
1 'polypeptide(L)'
;MMTTKISEIISKYRGDKSLRDFATDLSEKMPESISHQTIKNWEEGIKPQYYTILAIFITYDDWRGAFALEILRVLKPELYKPDPIKSA
;
A
#
# COMPACT_ATOMS: atom_id res chain seq x y z
N MET A 1 1.53 -19.31 -7.01
CA MET A 1 1.83 -18.17 -6.11
C MET A 1 0.52 -17.77 -5.45
N MET A 2 0.46 -17.68 -4.13
CA MET A 2 -0.69 -17.08 -3.45
C MET A 2 -0.67 -15.57 -3.73
N THR A 3 -1.72 -15.03 -4.33
CA THR A 3 -1.85 -13.59 -4.58
C THR A 3 -2.19 -12.91 -3.25
N THR A 4 -1.23 -12.23 -2.64
CA THR A 4 -1.46 -11.44 -1.42
C THR A 4 -2.55 -10.41 -1.67
N LYS A 5 -3.58 -10.37 -0.82
CA LYS A 5 -4.69 -9.42 -0.94
C LYS A 5 -4.33 -8.09 -0.29
N ILE A 6 -4.87 -6.99 -0.82
CA ILE A 6 -4.66 -5.64 -0.24
C ILE A 6 -5.14 -5.58 1.21
N SER A 7 -6.23 -6.27 1.55
CA SER A 7 -6.72 -6.36 2.93
C SER A 7 -5.72 -6.99 3.91
N GLU A 8 -4.97 -8.01 3.47
CA GLU A 8 -3.94 -8.65 4.29
C GLU A 8 -2.75 -7.72 4.52
N ILE A 9 -2.36 -6.95 3.49
CA ILE A 9 -1.32 -5.92 3.59
C ILE A 9 -1.77 -4.83 4.56
N ILE A 10 -3.00 -4.31 4.44
CA ILE A 10 -3.53 -3.31 5.37
C ILE A 10 -3.54 -3.86 6.79
N SER A 11 -4.03 -5.07 7.02
CA SER A 11 -4.05 -5.69 8.35
C SER A 11 -2.65 -5.81 8.94
N LYS A 12 -1.64 -6.19 8.15
CA LYS A 12 -0.24 -6.30 8.59
C LYS A 12 0.33 -4.97 9.07
N TYR A 13 0.13 -3.89 8.31
CA TYR A 13 0.73 -2.58 8.63
C TYR A 13 -0.11 -1.74 9.59
N ARG A 14 -1.43 -1.97 9.65
CA ARG A 14 -2.32 -1.33 10.61
C ARG A 14 -2.10 -1.87 12.03
N GLY A 15 -1.85 -3.17 12.17
CA GLY A 15 -1.81 -3.82 13.47
C GLY A 15 -3.10 -3.56 14.25
N ASP A 16 -2.98 -3.17 15.51
CA ASP A 16 -4.12 -2.89 16.40
C ASP A 16 -4.68 -1.48 16.27
N LYS A 17 -4.12 -0.62 15.39
CA LYS A 17 -4.60 0.74 15.20
C LYS A 17 -6.01 0.76 14.63
N SER A 18 -6.78 1.78 15.03
CA SER A 18 -8.05 2.08 14.35
C SER A 18 -7.78 2.49 12.89
N LEU A 19 -8.80 2.38 12.03
CA LEU A 19 -8.70 2.86 10.65
C LEU A 19 -8.41 4.37 10.58
N ARG A 20 -8.85 5.14 11.59
CA ARG A 20 -8.61 6.59 11.66
C ARG A 20 -7.14 6.87 11.94
N ASP A 21 -6.59 6.26 12.98
CA ASP A 21 -5.19 6.47 13.36
C ASP A 21 -4.25 6.01 12.25
N PHE A 22 -4.54 4.85 11.65
CA PHE A 22 -3.75 4.35 10.52
C PHE A 22 -3.78 5.31 9.32
N ALA A 23 -4.96 5.82 8.97
CA ALA A 23 -5.10 6.75 7.85
C ALA A 23 -4.39 8.10 8.12
N THR A 24 -4.45 8.58 9.36
CA THR A 24 -3.68 9.74 9.83
C THR A 24 -2.18 9.51 9.70
N ASP A 25 -1.65 8.41 10.24
CA ASP A 25 -0.21 8.10 10.16
C ASP A 25 0.27 7.95 8.72
N LEU A 26 -0.53 7.30 7.87
CA LEU A 26 -0.22 7.06 6.46
C LEU A 26 -0.16 8.35 5.64
N SER A 27 -0.89 9.39 6.06
CA SER A 27 -1.00 10.65 5.32
C SER A 27 -0.31 11.87 5.95
N GLU A 28 0.46 11.67 7.02
CA GLU A 28 1.17 12.73 7.77
C GLU A 28 1.90 13.78 6.91
N LYS A 29 2.59 13.34 5.85
CA LYS A 29 3.37 14.19 4.92
C LYS A 29 2.73 14.30 3.52
N MET A 30 1.53 13.76 3.34
CA MET A 30 0.84 13.79 2.06
C MET A 30 0.14 15.14 1.86
N PRO A 31 0.11 15.70 0.64
CA PRO A 31 -0.60 16.95 0.37
C PRO A 31 -2.12 16.80 0.55
N GLU A 32 -2.66 15.62 0.26
CA GLU A 32 -4.05 15.25 0.52
C GLU A 32 -4.10 14.13 1.56
N SER A 33 -4.92 14.31 2.59
CA SER A 33 -5.07 13.30 3.63
C SER A 33 -5.86 12.10 3.11
N ILE A 34 -5.42 10.91 3.51
CA ILE A 34 -6.14 9.68 3.20
C ILE A 34 -7.19 9.50 4.29
N SER A 35 -8.46 9.38 3.91
CA SER A 35 -9.53 9.17 4.87
C SER A 35 -9.58 7.72 5.37
N HIS A 36 -10.07 7.51 6.59
CA HIS A 36 -10.33 6.16 7.11
C HIS A 36 -11.31 5.36 6.22
N GLN A 37 -12.28 6.03 5.59
CA GLN A 37 -13.21 5.39 4.65
C GLN A 37 -12.49 4.93 3.38
N THR A 38 -11.47 5.67 2.92
CA THR A 38 -10.61 5.25 1.81
C THR A 38 -9.87 3.95 2.14
N ILE A 39 -9.31 3.84 3.35
CA ILE A 39 -8.67 2.60 3.80
C ILE A 39 -9.68 1.45 3.88
N LYS A 40 -10.86 1.69 4.46
CA LYS A 40 -11.94 0.69 4.55
C LYS A 40 -12.34 0.17 3.17
N ASN A 41 -12.50 1.07 2.21
CA ASN A 41 -12.81 0.70 0.82
C ASN A 41 -11.73 -0.22 0.23
N TRP A 42 -10.46 0.01 0.54
CA TRP A 42 -9.36 -0.87 0.09
C TRP A 42 -9.41 -2.25 0.76
N GLU A 43 -9.76 -2.32 2.05
CA GLU A 43 -10.00 -3.60 2.75
C GLU A 43 -11.17 -4.38 2.13
N GLU A 44 -12.22 -3.68 1.68
CA GLU A 44 -13.40 -4.25 1.02
C GLU A 44 -13.18 -4.58 -0.47
N GLY A 45 -11.97 -4.36 -0.99
CA GLY A 45 -11.56 -4.77 -2.33
C GLY A 45 -11.68 -3.69 -3.41
N ILE A 46 -12.07 -2.47 -3.05
CA ILE A 46 -11.99 -1.33 -3.98
C ILE A 46 -10.51 -0.97 -4.15
N LYS A 47 -10.00 -1.13 -5.37
CA LYS A 47 -8.57 -0.94 -5.63
C LYS A 47 -8.15 0.51 -5.40
N PRO A 48 -7.03 0.75 -4.67
CA PRO A 48 -6.44 2.07 -4.58
C PRO A 48 -5.99 2.56 -5.95
N GLN A 49 -6.03 3.88 -6.14
CA GLN A 49 -5.46 4.51 -7.33
C GLN A 49 -3.95 4.35 -7.32
N TYR A 50 -3.38 3.90 -8.44
CA TYR A 50 -1.95 3.63 -8.56
C TYR A 50 -1.09 4.83 -8.16
N TYR A 51 -1.42 6.03 -8.66
CA TYR A 51 -0.64 7.23 -8.37
C TYR A 51 -0.72 7.69 -6.91
N THR A 52 -1.84 7.43 -6.22
CA THR A 52 -1.92 7.68 -4.78
C THR A 52 -0.94 6.81 -4.01
N ILE A 53 -0.85 5.52 -4.35
CA ILE A 53 0.09 4.60 -3.69
C ILE A 53 1.53 4.90 -4.08
N LEU A 54 1.78 5.22 -5.35
CA LEU A 54 3.10 5.64 -5.81
C LEU A 54 3.57 6.90 -5.07
N ALA A 55 2.67 7.87 -4.85
CA ALA A 55 2.96 9.07 -4.09
C ALA A 55 3.38 8.73 -2.65
N ILE A 56 2.69 7.83 -1.95
CA ILE A 56 3.11 7.36 -0.62
C ILE A 56 4.51 6.73 -0.68
N PHE A 57 4.77 5.88 -1.69
CA PHE A 57 6.07 5.21 -1.84
C PHE A 57 7.23 6.20 -2.02
N ILE A 58 7.07 7.25 -2.82
CA ILE A 58 8.13 8.23 -3.04
C ILE A 58 8.27 9.24 -1.89
N THR A 59 7.24 9.42 -1.07
CA THR A 59 7.23 10.40 0.03
C THR A 59 7.87 9.85 1.31
N TYR A 60 7.85 8.54 1.54
CA TYR A 60 8.27 7.94 2.80
C TYR A 60 9.34 6.85 2.63
N ASP A 61 10.40 6.96 3.41
CA ASP A 61 11.51 5.99 3.47
C ASP A 61 11.36 4.97 4.63
N ASP A 62 10.17 4.87 5.23
CA ASP A 62 9.88 4.00 6.38
C ASP A 62 8.82 2.93 6.08
N TRP A 63 8.13 2.43 7.12
CA TRP A 63 7.10 1.41 6.98
C TRP A 63 5.99 1.81 5.99
N ARG A 64 5.73 3.11 5.80
CA ARG A 64 4.72 3.62 4.85
C ARG A 64 5.14 3.39 3.41
N GLY A 65 6.43 3.60 3.12
CA GLY A 65 7.03 3.25 1.83
C GLY A 65 6.97 1.74 1.58
N ALA A 66 7.30 0.93 2.58
CA ALA A 66 7.21 -0.52 2.48
C ALA A 66 5.76 -1.00 2.25
N PHE A 67 4.79 -0.44 2.97
CA PHE A 67 3.36 -0.67 2.78
C PHE A 67 2.93 -0.35 1.34
N ALA A 68 3.30 0.83 0.84
CA ALA A 68 2.97 1.26 -0.51
C ALA A 68 3.58 0.33 -1.56
N LEU A 69 4.84 -0.09 -1.38
CA LEU A 69 5.51 -1.03 -2.28
C LEU A 69 4.80 -2.39 -2.37
N GLU A 70 4.33 -2.93 -1.25
CA GLU A 70 3.56 -4.18 -1.26
C GLU A 70 2.23 -4.02 -2.03
N ILE A 71 1.53 -2.89 -1.87
CA ILE A 71 0.32 -2.61 -2.65
C ILE A 71 0.66 -2.43 -4.15
N LEU A 72 1.74 -1.74 -4.50
CA LEU A 72 2.17 -1.56 -5.90
C LEU A 72 2.44 -2.89 -6.59
N ARG A 73 3.06 -3.85 -5.88
CA ARG A 73 3.27 -5.22 -6.39
C ARG A 73 1.98 -5.96 -6.69
N VAL A 74 0.90 -5.68 -5.95
CA VAL A 74 -0.43 -6.23 -6.22
C VAL A 74 -1.12 -5.52 -7.39
N LEU A 75 -0.98 -4.20 -7.50
CA LEU A 75 -1.60 -3.41 -8.57
C LEU A 75 -0.94 -3.60 -9.93
N LYS A 76 0.38 -3.74 -9.96
CA LYS A 76 1.23 -3.76 -11.17
C LYS A 76 2.31 -4.85 -11.07
N PRO A 77 1.94 -6.13 -10.91
CA PRO A 77 2.89 -7.22 -10.73
C PRO A 77 3.94 -7.29 -11.85
N GLU A 78 3.59 -6.92 -13.08
CA GLU A 78 4.49 -6.87 -14.23
C GLU A 78 5.71 -5.96 -14.07
N LEU A 79 5.60 -4.89 -13.27
CA LEU A 79 6.69 -3.95 -13.01
C LEU A 79 7.64 -4.43 -11.90
N TYR A 80 7.22 -5.44 -11.13
CA TYR A 80 7.92 -5.89 -9.92
C TYR A 80 8.19 -7.40 -9.92
N LYS A 81 8.04 -8.07 -11.06
CA LYS A 81 8.58 -9.43 -11.22
C LYS A 81 10.12 -9.35 -11.21
N PRO A 82 10.81 -10.29 -10.55
CA PRO A 82 12.25 -10.40 -10.70
C PRO A 82 12.58 -10.63 -12.18
N ASP A 83 13.55 -9.87 -12.69
CA ASP A 83 14.03 -10.00 -14.07
C ASP A 83 14.51 -11.45 -14.28
N PRO A 84 13.97 -12.19 -15.26
CA PRO A 84 14.38 -13.58 -15.53
C PRO A 84 15.86 -13.74 -15.88
N ILE A 85 16.58 -12.64 -16.15
CA ILE A 85 17.91 -12.63 -16.77
C ILE A 85 19.05 -12.69 -15.73
N LYS A 86 18.78 -12.63 -14.42
CA LYS A 86 19.82 -12.78 -13.37
C LYS A 86 19.67 -14.04 -12.51
N SER A 87 19.25 -15.14 -13.13
CA SER A 87 19.20 -16.46 -12.47
C SER A 87 19.97 -17.54 -13.24
N ALA A 88 20.92 -17.14 -14.10
CA ALA A 88 21.87 -18.02 -14.78
C ALA A 88 23.21 -18.06 -14.03
#